data_AF-A0A6I4V9L7-F1
#
_entry.id   AF-A0A6I4V9L7-F1
#
_cell.length_a   1.000
_cell.length_b   1.000
_cell.length_c   1.000
_cell.angle_alpha   90.00
_cell.angle_beta   90.00
_cell.angle_gamma   90.00
#
_symmetry.space_group_name_H-M   'P 1'
#
loop_
_entity.id
_entity.type
_entity.pdbx_description
1 polymer ?
#
loop_
_entity_poly.entity_id
_entity_poly.type
_entity_poly.pdbx_seq_one_letter_code
_entity_poly.pdbx_strand_id
1 'polypeptide(L)'
;MSLHTPKEIAQLAIQAGVAKSRAPISILLILGFMAGAFIATGFLLDLHVINSLPADWGSFGGLLGAAVFPVGLILTVLAGGELLTGNMMTLPVAWFARRISFFSVARNWFWVTLANFLGSVAVAWFFGHMLGMTEGDYLKKTVAIASAKVHADFLHTFISGVGCNWLVCLAVWLAFASKDVVGKIFGMWFPVMAFVAISFQHVVANMFIIPAAIFAGQMSWAEYFPNFVAVFLGNAVGGAVFVGLAYFLAFRPAVEPASSVQ
;
A
#
# COMPACT_ATOMS: atom_id res chain seq x y z
N MET A 1 9.32 27.54 6.65
CA MET A 1 8.99 26.31 7.42
C MET A 1 9.07 25.10 6.49
N SER A 2 9.85 24.08 6.86
CA SER A 2 10.06 22.82 6.12
C SER A 2 8.93 21.79 6.27
N LEU A 3 7.89 22.14 7.04
CA LEU A 3 6.76 21.27 7.39
C LEU A 3 5.44 21.93 6.99
N HIS A 4 4.50 21.15 6.46
CA HIS A 4 3.10 21.52 6.33
C HIS A 4 2.34 21.22 7.62
N THR A 5 1.50 22.14 8.05
CA THR A 5 0.54 21.93 9.14
C THR A 5 -0.48 20.84 8.76
N PRO A 6 -1.13 20.18 9.74
CA PRO A 6 -2.18 19.18 9.43
C PRO A 6 -3.29 19.69 8.51
N LYS A 7 -3.65 20.98 8.59
CA LYS A 7 -4.62 21.62 7.70
C LYS A 7 -4.12 21.74 6.26
N GLU A 8 -2.85 22.13 6.07
CA GLU A 8 -2.22 22.18 4.75
C GLU A 8 -2.10 20.78 4.14
N ILE A 9 -1.76 19.76 4.95
CA ILE A 9 -1.70 18.37 4.49
C ILE A 9 -3.08 17.90 4.00
N ALA A 10 -4.15 18.23 4.72
CA ALA A 10 -5.51 17.90 4.28
C ALA A 10 -5.82 18.51 2.90
N GLN A 11 -5.40 19.76 2.64
CA GLN A 11 -5.56 20.37 1.31
C GLN A 11 -4.74 19.65 0.24
N LEU A 12 -3.47 19.31 0.53
CA LEU A 12 -2.62 18.56 -0.38
C LEU A 12 -3.22 17.18 -0.72
N ALA A 13 -3.77 16.49 0.28
CA ALA A 13 -4.44 15.21 0.08
C ALA A 13 -5.69 15.34 -0.81
N ILE A 14 -6.52 16.38 -0.62
CA ILE A 14 -7.66 16.69 -1.49
C ILE A 14 -7.19 16.94 -2.92
N GLN A 15 -6.18 17.81 -3.10
CA GLN A 15 -5.64 18.15 -4.42
C GLN A 15 -5.08 16.92 -5.14
N ALA A 16 -4.33 16.08 -4.43
CA ALA A 16 -3.83 14.81 -4.94
C ALA A 16 -4.98 13.89 -5.37
N GLY A 17 -6.04 13.75 -4.57
CA GLY A 17 -7.23 12.98 -4.93
C GLY A 17 -7.92 13.51 -6.19
N VAL A 18 -8.08 14.83 -6.31
CA VAL A 18 -8.66 15.45 -7.52
C VAL A 18 -7.80 15.17 -8.76
N ALA A 19 -6.48 15.36 -8.67
CA ALA A 19 -5.57 15.09 -9.78
C ALA A 19 -5.64 13.63 -10.24
N LYS A 20 -5.56 12.69 -9.29
CA LYS A 20 -5.64 11.23 -9.54
C LYS A 20 -6.96 10.80 -10.14
N SER A 21 -8.07 11.43 -9.75
CA SER A 21 -9.40 11.13 -10.29
C SER A 21 -9.53 11.45 -11.79
N ARG A 22 -8.79 12.46 -12.26
CA ARG A 22 -8.80 12.98 -13.64
C ARG A 22 -7.73 12.34 -14.53
N ALA A 23 -6.85 11.53 -13.96
CA ALA A 23 -5.79 10.87 -14.72
C ALA A 23 -6.37 9.97 -15.84
N PRO A 24 -5.77 10.00 -17.05
CA PRO A 24 -6.08 9.05 -18.12
C PRO A 24 -5.84 7.61 -17.66
N ILE A 25 -6.61 6.67 -18.21
CA ILE A 25 -6.49 5.24 -17.84
C ILE A 25 -5.08 4.72 -18.15
N SER A 26 -4.48 5.12 -19.28
CA SER A 26 -3.12 4.74 -19.65
C SER A 26 -2.10 5.12 -18.59
N ILE A 27 -2.22 6.31 -18.00
CA ILE A 27 -1.33 6.78 -16.92
C ILE A 27 -1.57 5.97 -15.65
N LEU A 28 -2.83 5.70 -15.28
CA LEU A 28 -3.14 4.85 -14.12
C LEU A 28 -2.58 3.43 -14.28
N LEU A 29 -2.62 2.88 -15.50
CA LEU A 29 -2.07 1.56 -15.80
C LEU A 29 -0.54 1.53 -15.72
N ILE A 30 0.15 2.51 -16.31
CA ILE A 30 1.62 2.57 -16.29
C ILE A 30 2.11 2.81 -14.86
N LEU A 31 1.63 3.86 -14.20
CA LEU A 31 2.09 4.21 -12.86
C LEU A 31 1.62 3.19 -11.81
N GLY A 32 0.46 2.56 -12.03
CA GLY A 32 -0.04 1.48 -11.20
C GLY A 32 0.79 0.20 -11.34
N PHE A 33 1.20 -0.15 -12.56
CA PHE A 33 2.13 -1.26 -12.77
C PHE A 33 3.45 -1.03 -12.03
N MET A 34 4.03 0.17 -12.17
CA MET A 34 5.28 0.52 -11.49
C MET A 34 5.13 0.45 -9.96
N ALA A 35 4.04 0.99 -9.40
CA ALA A 35 3.79 0.90 -7.95
C ALA A 35 3.64 -0.54 -7.45
N GLY A 36 2.92 -1.40 -8.19
CA GLY A 36 2.81 -2.82 -7.87
C GLY A 36 4.17 -3.54 -7.87
N ALA A 37 5.00 -3.23 -8.86
CA ALA A 37 6.36 -3.76 -8.96
C ALA A 37 7.26 -3.24 -7.83
N PHE A 38 7.17 -1.96 -7.45
CA PHE A 38 7.97 -1.41 -6.34
C PHE A 38 7.64 -2.04 -4.99
N ILE A 39 6.35 -2.23 -4.69
CA ILE A 39 5.92 -2.93 -3.46
C ILE A 39 6.40 -4.38 -3.47
N ALA A 40 6.29 -5.06 -4.62
CA ALA A 40 6.77 -6.43 -4.77
C ALA A 40 8.30 -6.54 -4.58
N THR A 41 9.07 -5.60 -5.12
CA THR A 41 10.53 -5.54 -4.91
C THR A 41 10.88 -5.28 -3.45
N GLY A 42 10.13 -4.42 -2.75
CA GLY A 42 10.31 -4.22 -1.30
C GLY A 42 10.07 -5.51 -0.50
N PHE A 43 9.05 -6.28 -0.87
CA PHE A 43 8.80 -7.60 -0.26
C PHE A 43 9.90 -8.61 -0.63
N LEU A 44 10.33 -8.65 -1.89
CA LEU A 44 11.41 -9.54 -2.30
C LEU A 44 12.70 -9.28 -1.50
N LEU A 45 13.03 -8.01 -1.26
CA LEU A 45 14.16 -7.62 -0.42
C LEU A 45 13.98 -8.08 1.03
N ASP A 46 12.80 -7.85 1.63
CA ASP A 46 12.45 -8.34 2.97
C ASP A 46 12.66 -9.88 3.06
N LEU A 47 12.06 -10.63 2.12
CA LEU A 47 12.19 -12.09 2.04
C LEU A 47 13.66 -12.53 1.99
N HIS A 48 14.50 -11.84 1.23
CA HIS A 48 15.92 -12.17 1.10
C HIS A 48 16.70 -11.88 2.38
N VAL A 49 16.42 -10.76 3.03
CA VAL A 49 17.03 -10.40 4.31
C VAL A 49 16.67 -11.42 5.38
N ILE A 50 15.38 -11.75 5.54
CA ILE A 50 14.96 -12.69 6.59
C ILE A 50 15.44 -14.13 6.33
N ASN A 51 15.67 -14.51 5.07
CA ASN A 51 16.16 -15.84 4.72
C ASN A 51 17.67 -15.99 4.90
N SER A 52 18.43 -14.91 4.67
CA SER A 52 19.90 -14.93 4.71
C SER A 52 20.48 -14.78 6.12
N LEU A 53 19.65 -14.45 7.11
CA LEU A 53 20.09 -14.25 8.49
C LEU A 53 20.16 -15.59 9.26
N PRO A 54 21.10 -15.74 10.21
CA PRO A 54 21.20 -16.94 11.04
C PRO A 54 19.89 -17.22 11.80
N ALA A 55 19.48 -18.50 11.87
CA ALA A 55 18.25 -18.89 12.55
C ALA A 55 18.25 -18.49 14.04
N ASP A 56 19.41 -18.47 14.69
CA ASP A 56 19.59 -18.13 16.10
C ASP A 56 19.29 -16.66 16.42
N TRP A 57 19.15 -15.80 15.40
CA TRP A 57 18.76 -14.40 15.59
C TRP A 57 17.27 -14.23 15.86
N GLY A 58 16.47 -15.29 15.67
CA GLY A 58 15.06 -15.33 16.06
C GLY A 58 14.24 -14.15 15.53
N SER A 59 13.55 -13.45 16.43
CA SER A 59 12.67 -12.31 16.09
C SER A 59 13.41 -11.10 15.53
N PHE A 60 14.73 -11.00 15.73
CA PHE A 60 15.53 -9.90 15.18
C PHE A 60 15.58 -9.96 13.65
N GLY A 61 15.51 -11.15 13.05
CA GLY A 61 15.42 -11.30 11.59
C GLY A 61 14.17 -10.63 11.02
N GLY A 62 13.01 -10.84 11.64
CA GLY A 62 11.77 -10.19 11.23
C GLY A 62 11.80 -8.66 11.35
N LEU A 63 12.50 -8.13 12.37
CA LEU A 63 12.69 -6.68 12.52
C LEU A 63 13.54 -6.09 11.38
N LEU A 64 14.62 -6.77 10.98
CA LEU A 64 15.48 -6.33 9.88
C LEU A 64 14.75 -6.43 8.54
N GLY A 65 13.99 -7.49 8.31
CA GLY A 65 13.10 -7.61 7.15
C GLY A 65 12.09 -6.46 7.06
N ALA A 66 11.39 -6.20 8.17
CA ALA A 66 10.46 -5.08 8.29
C ALA A 66 11.12 -3.71 8.08
N ALA A 67 12.40 -3.55 8.44
CA ALA A 67 13.14 -2.31 8.25
C ALA A 67 13.51 -2.04 6.78
N VAL A 68 13.67 -3.08 5.95
CA VAL A 68 14.04 -2.91 4.53
C VAL A 68 12.83 -2.84 3.58
N PHE A 69 11.69 -3.41 3.97
CA PHE A 69 10.44 -3.35 3.21
C PHE A 69 10.00 -1.93 2.75
N PRO A 70 10.18 -0.85 3.56
CA PRO A 70 9.73 0.50 3.19
C PRO A 70 10.26 1.05 1.87
N VAL A 71 11.34 0.47 1.31
CA VAL A 71 11.87 0.84 0.00
C VAL A 71 10.79 0.86 -1.08
N GLY A 72 9.82 -0.06 -1.04
CA GLY A 72 8.74 -0.14 -2.02
C GLY A 72 7.83 1.10 -2.00
N LEU A 73 7.43 1.57 -0.81
CA LEU A 73 6.61 2.78 -0.70
C LEU A 73 7.43 4.05 -0.99
N ILE A 74 8.70 4.08 -0.56
CA ILE A 74 9.61 5.19 -0.86
C ILE A 74 9.73 5.40 -2.38
N LEU A 75 9.97 4.33 -3.14
CA LEU A 75 10.02 4.37 -4.60
C LEU A 75 8.68 4.83 -5.18
N THR A 76 7.57 4.26 -4.71
CA THR A 76 6.22 4.62 -5.15
C THR A 76 5.93 6.11 -5.00
N VAL A 77 6.29 6.70 -3.86
CA VAL A 77 5.96 8.11 -3.58
C VAL A 77 6.96 9.07 -4.21
N LEU A 78 8.26 8.74 -4.22
CA LEU A 78 9.30 9.66 -4.71
C LEU A 78 9.60 9.53 -6.21
N ALA A 79 9.61 8.32 -6.76
CA ALA A 79 9.81 8.11 -8.20
C ALA A 79 8.52 8.33 -8.99
N GLY A 80 7.37 8.25 -8.33
CA GLY A 80 6.05 8.47 -8.92
C GLY A 80 5.40 7.17 -9.38
N GLY A 81 4.48 6.67 -8.57
CA GLY A 81 3.63 5.52 -8.85
C GLY A 81 2.21 5.71 -8.32
N GLU A 82 1.25 4.99 -8.90
CA GLU A 82 -0.14 4.99 -8.45
C GLU A 82 -0.42 3.75 -7.61
N LEU A 83 -0.36 3.90 -6.29
CA LEU A 83 -0.61 2.81 -5.36
C LEU A 83 -2.05 2.82 -4.84
N LEU A 84 -2.73 1.68 -4.99
CA LEU A 84 -4.11 1.48 -4.57
C LEU A 84 -4.35 1.90 -3.12
N THR A 85 -3.50 1.45 -2.20
CA THR A 85 -3.68 1.67 -0.76
C THR A 85 -3.53 3.12 -0.35
N GLY A 86 -2.64 3.88 -0.97
CA GLY A 86 -2.59 5.35 -0.81
C GLY A 86 -3.79 6.06 -1.48
N ASN A 87 -4.30 5.51 -2.58
CA ASN A 87 -5.51 6.00 -3.26
C ASN A 87 -6.79 5.72 -2.46
N MET A 88 -6.76 4.72 -1.57
CA MET A 88 -7.84 4.45 -0.63
C MET A 88 -8.00 5.53 0.45
N MET A 89 -7.04 6.45 0.61
CA MET A 89 -7.20 7.66 1.42
C MET A 89 -7.42 8.91 0.55
N THR A 90 -6.52 9.17 -0.41
CA THR A 90 -6.52 10.46 -1.15
C THR A 90 -7.81 10.71 -1.93
N LEU A 91 -8.40 9.68 -2.55
CA LEU A 91 -9.64 9.82 -3.30
C LEU A 91 -10.86 9.99 -2.40
N PRO A 92 -11.08 9.17 -1.35
CA PRO A 92 -12.16 9.43 -0.39
C PRO A 92 -12.09 10.83 0.24
N VAL A 93 -10.90 11.33 0.60
CA VAL A 93 -10.75 12.70 1.12
C VAL A 93 -11.27 13.75 0.13
N ALA A 94 -10.91 13.63 -1.16
CA ALA A 94 -11.42 14.52 -2.20
C ALA A 94 -12.94 14.36 -2.45
N TRP A 95 -13.46 13.15 -2.31
CA TRP A 95 -14.89 12.85 -2.41
C TRP A 95 -15.68 13.46 -1.25
N PHE A 96 -15.21 13.31 0.00
CA PHE A 96 -15.82 13.94 1.18
C PHE A 96 -15.80 15.47 1.09
N ALA A 97 -14.73 16.03 0.50
CA ALA A 97 -14.64 17.44 0.16
C ALA A 97 -15.56 17.86 -1.01
N ARG A 98 -16.36 16.94 -1.57
CA ARG A 98 -17.28 17.14 -2.71
C ARG A 98 -16.58 17.67 -3.97
N ARG A 99 -15.28 17.36 -4.15
CA ARG A 99 -14.50 17.78 -5.33
C ARG A 99 -14.53 16.75 -6.47
N ILE A 100 -14.89 15.50 -6.17
CA ILE A 100 -15.02 14.40 -7.13
C ILE A 100 -16.27 13.57 -6.80
N SER A 101 -16.71 12.74 -7.74
CA SER A 101 -17.83 11.81 -7.52
C SER A 101 -17.35 10.48 -6.94
N PHE A 102 -18.27 9.74 -6.31
CA PHE A 102 -18.00 8.37 -5.87
C PHE A 102 -17.58 7.45 -7.03
N PHE A 103 -18.17 7.63 -8.21
CA PHE A 103 -17.78 6.88 -9.42
C PHE A 103 -16.33 7.11 -9.81
N SER A 104 -15.78 8.32 -9.59
CA SER A 104 -14.36 8.59 -9.81
C SER A 104 -13.46 7.80 -8.85
N VAL A 105 -13.89 7.60 -7.60
CA VAL A 105 -13.18 6.77 -6.62
C VAL A 105 -13.16 5.32 -7.10
N ALA A 106 -14.34 4.76 -7.40
CA ALA A 106 -14.48 3.38 -7.86
C ALA A 106 -13.70 3.10 -9.16
N ARG A 107 -13.77 4.02 -10.14
CA ARG A 107 -13.01 3.93 -11.40
C ARG A 107 -11.51 3.84 -11.13
N ASN A 108 -10.96 4.72 -10.31
CA ASN A 108 -9.53 4.71 -10.04
C ASN A 108 -9.12 3.44 -9.29
N TRP A 109 -9.84 3.08 -8.21
CA TRP A 109 -9.53 1.89 -7.44
C TRP A 109 -9.54 0.64 -8.33
N PHE A 110 -10.52 0.49 -9.22
CA PHE A 110 -10.57 -0.63 -10.15
C PHE A 110 -9.32 -0.72 -11.05
N TRP A 111 -9.00 0.35 -11.78
CA TRP A 111 -7.88 0.34 -12.73
C TRP A 111 -6.53 0.22 -12.04
N VAL A 112 -6.35 0.90 -10.90
CA VAL A 112 -5.10 0.83 -10.13
C VAL A 112 -4.92 -0.52 -9.46
N THR A 113 -6.01 -1.18 -9.01
CA THR A 113 -5.94 -2.55 -8.49
C THR A 113 -5.44 -3.51 -9.56
N LEU A 114 -6.00 -3.44 -10.77
CA LEU A 114 -5.58 -4.28 -11.89
C LEU A 114 -4.10 -4.03 -12.23
N ALA A 115 -3.71 -2.75 -12.33
CA ALA A 115 -2.34 -2.37 -12.65
C ALA A 115 -1.33 -2.81 -11.58
N ASN A 116 -1.63 -2.57 -10.30
CA ASN A 116 -0.80 -3.01 -9.17
C ASN A 116 -0.67 -4.53 -9.17
N PHE A 117 -1.77 -5.26 -9.39
CA PHE A 117 -1.75 -6.72 -9.48
C PHE A 117 -0.83 -7.22 -10.60
N LEU A 118 -0.95 -6.65 -11.82
CA LEU A 118 -0.09 -7.00 -12.95
C LEU A 118 1.39 -6.71 -12.65
N GLY A 119 1.70 -5.57 -12.03
CA GLY A 119 3.07 -5.23 -11.64
C GLY A 119 3.65 -6.19 -10.59
N SER A 120 2.87 -6.51 -9.56
CA SER A 120 3.31 -7.45 -8.51
C SER A 120 3.45 -8.88 -9.02
N VAL A 121 2.54 -9.35 -9.86
CA VAL A 121 2.61 -10.66 -10.52
C VAL A 121 3.80 -10.74 -11.49
N ALA A 122 4.11 -9.66 -12.21
CA ALA A 122 5.30 -9.63 -13.07
C ALA A 122 6.58 -9.83 -12.25
N VAL A 123 6.72 -9.18 -11.09
CA VAL A 123 7.88 -9.40 -10.20
C VAL A 123 7.88 -10.82 -9.62
N ALA A 124 6.73 -11.34 -9.20
CA ALA A 124 6.60 -12.72 -8.72
C ALA A 124 7.01 -13.75 -9.79
N TRP A 125 6.64 -13.52 -11.06
CA TRP A 125 6.97 -14.39 -12.16
C TRP A 125 8.43 -14.24 -12.61
N PHE A 126 8.85 -13.05 -13.01
CA PHE A 126 10.17 -12.85 -13.61
C PHE A 126 11.28 -12.96 -12.57
N PHE A 127 11.13 -12.36 -11.39
CA PHE A 127 12.18 -12.40 -10.37
C PHE A 127 11.99 -13.58 -9.42
N GLY A 128 10.75 -13.83 -8.99
CA GLY A 128 10.47 -14.94 -8.08
C GLY A 128 10.66 -16.31 -8.70
N HIS A 129 9.90 -16.61 -9.76
CA HIS A 129 9.88 -17.92 -10.41
C HIS A 129 11.04 -18.12 -11.40
N MET A 130 11.17 -17.26 -12.42
CA MET A 130 12.17 -17.46 -13.49
C MET A 130 13.62 -17.31 -13.02
N LEU A 131 13.90 -16.38 -12.10
CA LEU A 131 15.24 -16.25 -11.47
C LEU A 131 15.38 -17.08 -10.18
N GLY A 132 14.31 -17.75 -9.74
CA GLY A 132 14.30 -18.56 -8.52
C GLY A 132 14.43 -17.79 -7.20
N MET A 133 14.24 -16.46 -7.20
CA MET A 133 14.47 -15.62 -6.01
C MET A 133 13.38 -15.77 -4.93
N THR A 134 12.29 -16.50 -5.20
CA THR A 134 11.29 -16.89 -4.19
C THR A 134 11.20 -18.40 -4.01
N GLU A 135 12.06 -19.15 -4.69
CA GLU A 135 12.09 -20.62 -4.71
C GLU A 135 13.43 -21.13 -4.19
N GLY A 136 13.71 -22.43 -4.33
CA GLY A 136 14.93 -23.04 -3.80
C GLY A 136 15.09 -22.78 -2.31
N ASP A 137 16.21 -22.17 -1.92
CA ASP A 137 16.53 -21.82 -0.53
C ASP A 137 15.52 -20.84 0.11
N TYR A 138 14.78 -20.07 -0.70
CA TYR A 138 13.77 -19.12 -0.22
C TYR A 138 12.38 -19.74 -0.09
N LEU A 139 12.13 -20.89 -0.75
CA LEU A 139 10.80 -21.50 -0.90
C LEU A 139 10.10 -21.71 0.44
N LYS A 140 10.83 -22.23 1.44
CA LYS A 140 10.27 -22.51 2.76
C LYS A 140 9.70 -21.25 3.42
N LYS A 141 10.39 -20.11 3.29
CA LYS A 141 9.93 -18.82 3.83
C LYS A 141 8.77 -18.27 3.01
N THR A 142 8.86 -18.33 1.67
CA THR A 142 7.79 -17.93 0.75
C THR A 142 6.47 -18.62 1.10
N VAL A 143 6.49 -19.95 1.20
CA VAL A 143 5.30 -20.77 1.51
C VAL A 143 4.79 -20.50 2.91
N ALA A 144 5.67 -20.38 3.91
CA ALA A 144 5.25 -20.09 5.28
C ALA A 144 4.51 -18.74 5.38
N ILE A 145 5.02 -17.70 4.72
CA ILE A 145 4.39 -16.37 4.73
C ILE A 145 3.07 -16.37 3.94
N ALA A 146 3.03 -16.99 2.75
CA ALA A 146 1.83 -17.09 1.94
C ALA A 146 0.73 -17.89 2.64
N SER A 147 1.08 -19.05 3.21
CA SER A 147 0.18 -19.93 3.95
C SER A 147 -0.42 -19.25 5.18
N ALA A 148 0.38 -18.54 5.96
CA ALA A 148 -0.10 -17.78 7.12
C ALA A 148 -1.14 -16.70 6.75
N LYS A 149 -1.08 -16.17 5.51
CA LYS A 149 -2.02 -15.16 5.02
C LYS A 149 -3.33 -15.77 4.54
N VAL A 150 -3.29 -16.83 3.74
CA VAL A 150 -4.51 -17.42 3.14
C VAL A 150 -5.33 -18.26 4.11
N HIS A 151 -4.69 -18.84 5.15
CA HIS A 151 -5.38 -19.65 6.15
C HIS A 151 -5.96 -18.86 7.33
N ALA A 152 -5.68 -17.56 7.42
CA ALA A 152 -6.36 -16.69 8.38
C ALA A 152 -7.84 -16.54 8.00
N ASP A 153 -8.74 -16.59 8.98
CA ASP A 153 -10.15 -16.39 8.70
C ASP A 153 -10.46 -14.97 8.18
N PHE A 154 -11.66 -14.80 7.65
CA PHE A 154 -12.08 -13.55 7.03
C PHE A 154 -11.99 -12.35 7.98
N LEU A 155 -12.43 -12.49 9.24
CA LEU A 155 -12.49 -11.38 10.19
C LEU A 155 -11.08 -10.96 10.62
N HIS A 156 -10.21 -11.92 10.93
CA HIS A 156 -8.81 -11.65 11.24
C HIS A 156 -8.11 -10.98 10.05
N THR A 157 -8.33 -11.48 8.84
CA THR A 157 -7.75 -10.92 7.60
C THR A 157 -8.25 -9.50 7.34
N PHE A 158 -9.55 -9.26 7.53
CA PHE A 158 -10.17 -7.95 7.38
C PHE A 158 -9.62 -6.93 8.39
N ILE A 159 -9.61 -7.25 9.70
CA ILE A 159 -9.09 -6.34 10.75
C ILE A 159 -7.60 -6.08 10.53
N SER A 160 -6.83 -7.10 10.18
CA SER A 160 -5.42 -6.96 9.82
C SER A 160 -5.24 -6.02 8.62
N GLY A 161 -6.12 -6.09 7.63
CA GLY A 161 -6.19 -5.15 6.52
C GLY A 161 -6.50 -3.70 6.95
N VAL A 162 -7.41 -3.51 7.91
CA VAL A 162 -7.72 -2.17 8.47
C VAL A 162 -6.47 -1.55 9.09
N GLY A 163 -5.81 -2.30 9.98
CA GLY A 163 -4.58 -1.86 10.65
C GLY A 163 -3.44 -1.56 9.67
N CYS A 164 -3.27 -2.41 8.66
CA CYS A 164 -2.28 -2.19 7.61
C CYS A 164 -2.47 -0.83 6.92
N ASN A 165 -3.66 -0.60 6.36
CA ASN A 165 -3.83 0.57 5.51
C ASN A 165 -4.01 1.86 6.31
N TRP A 166 -4.34 1.78 7.60
CA TRP A 166 -4.19 2.92 8.50
C TRP A 166 -2.73 3.41 8.50
N LEU A 167 -1.77 2.51 8.73
CA LEU A 167 -0.34 2.85 8.77
C LEU A 167 0.21 3.27 7.40
N VAL A 168 -0.20 2.60 6.31
CA VAL A 168 0.22 2.97 4.94
C VAL A 168 -0.30 4.36 4.57
N CYS A 169 -1.56 4.68 4.88
CA CYS A 169 -2.11 6.00 4.60
C CYS A 169 -1.46 7.08 5.48
N LEU A 170 -1.11 6.77 6.73
CA LEU A 170 -0.31 7.67 7.58
C LEU A 170 1.10 7.90 7.03
N ALA A 171 1.76 6.88 6.46
CA ALA A 171 3.04 7.06 5.78
C ALA A 171 2.93 8.07 4.63
N VAL A 172 1.89 7.95 3.78
CA VAL A 172 1.62 8.91 2.70
C VAL A 172 1.27 10.30 3.25
N TRP A 173 0.50 10.37 4.34
CA TRP A 173 0.17 11.63 5.02
C TRP A 173 1.43 12.34 5.56
N LEU A 174 2.34 11.61 6.20
CA LEU A 174 3.62 12.13 6.68
C LEU A 174 4.54 12.55 5.53
N ALA A 175 4.49 11.86 4.38
CA ALA A 175 5.18 12.29 3.18
C ALA A 175 4.66 13.63 2.63
N PHE A 176 3.37 13.94 2.81
CA PHE A 176 2.86 15.29 2.52
C PHE A 176 3.29 16.32 3.56
N ALA A 177 3.58 15.91 4.80
CA ALA A 177 4.00 16.83 5.85
C ALA A 177 5.37 17.46 5.55
N SER A 178 6.33 16.69 5.06
CA SER A 178 7.69 17.19 4.78
C SER A 178 7.86 17.74 3.36
N LYS A 179 8.65 18.81 3.23
CA LYS A 179 9.04 19.41 1.94
C LYS A 179 10.36 18.86 1.39
N ASP A 180 11.17 18.22 2.23
CA ASP A 180 12.47 17.68 1.86
C ASP A 180 12.43 16.16 1.68
N VAL A 181 13.33 15.61 0.88
CA VAL A 181 13.32 14.17 0.53
C VAL A 181 13.59 13.29 1.75
N VAL A 182 14.50 13.70 2.63
CA VAL A 182 14.91 12.91 3.81
C VAL A 182 13.74 12.79 4.79
N GLY A 183 13.06 13.89 5.10
CA GLY A 183 11.87 13.89 5.95
C GLY A 183 10.73 13.04 5.39
N LYS A 184 10.55 13.02 4.07
CA LYS A 184 9.58 12.10 3.41
C LYS A 184 9.97 10.64 3.60
N ILE A 185 11.25 10.30 3.40
CA ILE A 185 11.75 8.93 3.59
C ILE A 185 11.48 8.46 5.01
N PHE A 186 11.92 9.21 6.02
CA PHE A 186 11.71 8.83 7.43
C PHE A 186 10.24 8.81 7.83
N GLY A 187 9.44 9.76 7.33
CA GLY A 187 8.00 9.81 7.56
C GLY A 187 7.27 8.58 7.01
N MET A 188 7.73 8.01 5.90
CA MET A 188 7.18 6.77 5.34
C MET A 188 7.77 5.52 5.99
N TRP A 189 9.05 5.56 6.37
CA TRP A 189 9.79 4.39 6.84
C TRP A 189 9.16 3.74 8.06
N PHE A 190 8.96 4.51 9.13
CA PHE A 190 8.52 3.94 10.41
C PHE A 190 7.11 3.35 10.38
N PRO A 191 6.08 4.01 9.80
CA PRO A 191 4.76 3.39 9.72
C PRO A 191 4.74 2.13 8.86
N VAL A 192 5.53 2.10 7.76
CA VAL A 192 5.63 0.90 6.91
C VAL A 192 6.33 -0.23 7.66
N MET A 193 7.47 0.05 8.28
CA MET A 193 8.18 -0.91 9.12
C MET A 193 7.29 -1.46 10.23
N ALA A 194 6.47 -0.62 10.87
CA ALA A 194 5.56 -1.03 11.93
C ALA A 194 4.52 -2.05 11.44
N PHE A 195 3.84 -1.81 10.31
CA PHE A 195 2.81 -2.76 9.86
C PHE A 195 3.42 -4.10 9.44
N VAL A 196 4.63 -4.09 8.88
CA VAL A 196 5.34 -5.33 8.49
C VAL A 196 5.78 -6.09 9.73
N ALA A 197 6.38 -5.42 10.72
CA ALA A 197 6.79 -6.05 11.99
C ALA A 197 5.59 -6.63 12.77
N ILE A 198 4.42 -5.97 12.72
CA ILE A 198 3.16 -6.45 13.34
C ILE A 198 2.48 -7.53 12.47
N SER A 199 2.98 -7.78 11.25
CA SER A 199 2.42 -8.75 10.30
C SER A 199 1.00 -8.43 9.83
N PHE A 200 0.68 -7.14 9.66
CA PHE A 200 -0.58 -6.74 9.04
C PHE A 200 -0.64 -7.07 7.54
N GLN A 201 -1.85 -7.30 7.02
CA GLN A 201 -2.05 -7.69 5.63
C GLN A 201 -2.25 -6.49 4.69
N HIS A 202 -1.37 -6.37 3.70
CA HIS A 202 -1.41 -5.33 2.67
C HIS A 202 -1.81 -5.95 1.33
N VAL A 203 -2.89 -5.45 0.72
CA VAL A 203 -3.47 -6.09 -0.48
C VAL A 203 -2.43 -6.18 -1.62
N VAL A 204 -1.67 -5.13 -1.89
CA VAL A 204 -0.66 -5.11 -2.97
C VAL A 204 0.57 -5.95 -2.63
N ALA A 205 0.95 -6.05 -1.35
CA ALA A 205 2.05 -6.93 -0.95
C ALA A 205 1.64 -8.40 -1.10
N ASN A 206 0.38 -8.71 -0.78
CA ASN A 206 -0.22 -10.01 -0.99
C ASN A 206 -0.36 -10.35 -2.49
N MET A 207 -0.51 -9.37 -3.39
CA MET A 207 -0.46 -9.58 -4.85
C MET A 207 0.92 -10.06 -5.37
N PHE A 208 1.96 -10.08 -4.53
CA PHE A 208 3.27 -10.64 -4.87
C PHE A 208 3.51 -11.99 -4.20
N ILE A 209 3.50 -12.03 -2.86
CA ILE A 209 4.01 -13.20 -2.11
C ILE A 209 3.12 -14.45 -2.30
N ILE A 210 1.81 -14.25 -2.45
CA ILE A 210 0.87 -15.34 -2.69
C ILE A 210 1.02 -15.87 -4.12
N PRO A 211 1.00 -15.04 -5.18
CA PRO A 211 1.32 -15.51 -6.53
C PRO A 211 2.69 -16.17 -6.65
N ALA A 212 3.72 -15.72 -5.92
CA ALA A 212 5.02 -16.39 -5.90
C ALA A 212 4.92 -17.85 -5.39
N ALA A 213 4.15 -18.09 -4.33
CA ALA A 213 3.89 -19.46 -3.84
C ALA A 213 3.03 -20.29 -4.81
N ILE A 214 2.08 -19.65 -5.53
CA ILE A 214 1.27 -20.30 -6.55
C ILE A 214 2.14 -20.76 -7.73
N PHE A 215 3.05 -19.90 -8.22
CA PHE A 215 3.95 -20.25 -9.32
C PHE A 215 4.95 -21.35 -8.95
N ALA A 216 5.35 -21.43 -7.67
CA ALA A 216 6.12 -22.53 -7.13
C ALA A 216 5.32 -23.85 -6.93
N GLY A 217 4.04 -23.87 -7.30
CA GLY A 217 3.15 -25.03 -7.20
C GLY A 217 2.68 -25.37 -5.78
N GLN A 218 2.80 -24.42 -4.83
CA GLN A 218 2.54 -24.66 -3.40
C GLN A 218 1.14 -24.20 -2.96
N MET A 219 0.40 -23.52 -3.84
CA MET A 219 -0.90 -22.94 -3.53
C MET A 219 -1.70 -22.69 -4.81
N SER A 220 -2.99 -22.37 -4.68
CA SER A 220 -3.89 -22.08 -5.79
C SER A 220 -4.47 -20.67 -5.75
N TRP A 221 -4.93 -20.19 -6.91
CA TRP A 221 -5.69 -18.94 -7.03
C TRP A 221 -7.02 -18.98 -6.26
N ALA A 222 -7.60 -20.17 -6.10
CA ALA A 222 -8.83 -20.37 -5.33
C ALA A 222 -8.61 -20.09 -3.83
N GLU A 223 -7.46 -20.48 -3.28
CA GLU A 223 -7.07 -20.16 -1.90
C GLU A 223 -6.75 -18.66 -1.72
N TYR A 224 -6.25 -18.00 -2.78
CA TYR A 224 -5.94 -16.57 -2.72
C TYR A 224 -7.19 -15.68 -2.70
N PHE A 225 -8.21 -16.01 -3.48
CA PHE A 225 -9.34 -15.09 -3.72
C PHE A 225 -10.06 -14.62 -2.43
N PRO A 226 -10.36 -15.48 -1.43
CA PRO A 226 -10.95 -15.03 -0.17
C PRO A 226 -10.05 -14.06 0.61
N ASN A 227 -8.74 -14.32 0.65
CA ASN A 227 -7.77 -13.43 1.25
C ASN A 227 -7.78 -12.06 0.56
N PHE A 228 -7.71 -12.05 -0.77
CA PHE A 228 -7.72 -10.82 -1.57
C PHE A 228 -8.92 -9.94 -1.22
N VAL A 229 -10.13 -10.51 -1.19
CA VAL A 229 -11.36 -9.76 -0.89
C VAL A 229 -11.32 -9.20 0.53
N ALA A 230 -10.98 -10.01 1.53
CA ALA A 230 -10.94 -9.59 2.92
C ALA A 230 -9.92 -8.46 3.15
N VAL A 231 -8.70 -8.60 2.62
CA VAL A 231 -7.64 -7.58 2.75
C VAL A 231 -7.99 -6.32 1.97
N PHE A 232 -8.57 -6.43 0.77
CA PHE A 232 -9.01 -5.27 -0.02
C PHE A 232 -10.04 -4.44 0.76
N LEU A 233 -11.06 -5.09 1.31
CA LEU A 233 -12.11 -4.43 2.11
C LEU A 233 -11.53 -3.81 3.39
N GLY A 234 -10.67 -4.55 4.10
CA GLY A 234 -10.00 -4.04 5.29
C GLY A 234 -9.14 -2.82 4.98
N ASN A 235 -8.31 -2.90 3.93
CA ASN A 235 -7.50 -1.76 3.48
C ASN A 235 -8.37 -0.57 3.06
N ALA A 236 -9.48 -0.79 2.35
CA ALA A 236 -10.41 0.28 1.97
C ALA A 236 -10.96 1.02 3.20
N VAL A 237 -11.36 0.29 4.25
CA VAL A 237 -11.83 0.88 5.51
C VAL A 237 -10.71 1.63 6.24
N GLY A 238 -9.53 1.02 6.36
CA GLY A 238 -8.36 1.65 7.00
C GLY A 238 -7.97 2.98 6.35
N GLY A 239 -7.95 3.04 5.02
CA GLY A 239 -7.61 4.26 4.29
C GLY A 239 -8.74 5.29 4.26
N ALA A 240 -9.96 4.87 3.90
CA ALA A 240 -11.07 5.79 3.66
C ALA A 240 -11.66 6.35 4.96
N VAL A 241 -11.73 5.53 6.02
CA VAL A 241 -12.39 5.91 7.28
C VAL A 241 -11.37 6.45 8.28
N PHE A 242 -10.39 5.63 8.68
CA PHE A 242 -9.48 5.98 9.79
C PHE A 242 -8.51 7.10 9.48
N VAL A 243 -8.13 7.27 8.21
CA VAL A 243 -7.33 8.43 7.79
C VAL A 243 -8.19 9.41 7.03
N GLY A 244 -8.84 8.97 5.94
CA GLY A 244 -9.55 9.89 5.05
C GLY A 244 -10.67 10.68 5.72
N LEU A 245 -11.67 9.99 6.28
CA LEU A 245 -12.81 10.63 6.93
C LEU A 245 -12.40 11.34 8.22
N ALA A 246 -11.62 10.68 9.08
CA ALA A 246 -11.22 11.24 10.37
C ALA A 246 -10.46 12.56 10.23
N TYR A 247 -9.45 12.60 9.35
CA TYR A 247 -8.65 13.81 9.14
C TYR A 247 -9.42 14.87 8.35
N PHE A 248 -10.31 14.48 7.44
CA PHE A 248 -11.19 15.42 6.77
C PHE A 248 -12.12 16.14 7.76
N LEU A 249 -12.72 15.41 8.71
CA LEU A 249 -13.59 16.00 9.73
C LEU A 249 -12.80 16.90 10.70
N ALA A 250 -11.60 16.48 11.10
CA ALA A 250 -10.77 17.24 12.05
C ALA A 250 -10.14 18.51 11.44
N PHE A 251 -9.75 18.47 10.16
CA PHE A 251 -9.00 19.53 9.49
C PHE A 251 -9.75 20.15 8.31
N ARG A 252 -11.08 20.08 8.32
CA ARG A 252 -11.94 20.58 7.26
C ARG A 252 -11.56 22.03 6.91
N PRO A 253 -11.32 22.36 5.63
CA PRO A 253 -11.20 23.76 5.22
C PRO A 253 -12.50 24.49 5.57
N ALA A 254 -12.39 25.68 6.15
CA ALA A 254 -13.55 26.55 6.35
C ALA A 254 -14.26 26.72 5.00
N VAL A 255 -15.59 26.63 5.01
CA VAL A 255 -16.39 27.03 3.86
C VAL A 255 -16.16 28.53 3.71
N GLU A 256 -15.42 28.97 2.69
CA GLU A 256 -15.42 30.38 2.32
C GLU A 256 -16.89 30.75 2.05
N PRO A 257 -17.44 31.76 2.75
CA PRO A 257 -18.77 32.25 2.43
C PRO A 257 -18.77 32.61 0.95
N ALA A 258 -19.78 32.14 0.21
CA ALA A 258 -19.99 32.59 -1.15
C ALA A 258 -19.93 34.11 -1.14
N SER A 259 -18.94 34.69 -1.83
CA SER A 259 -18.83 36.13 -1.97
C SER A 259 -20.16 36.61 -2.51
N SER A 260 -20.91 37.34 -1.68
CA SER A 260 -22.08 38.09 -2.11
C SER A 260 -21.62 38.96 -3.26
N VAL A 261 -22.02 38.58 -4.47
CA VAL A 261 -21.96 39.44 -5.64
C VAL A 261 -22.77 40.67 -5.24
N GLN A 262 -22.06 41.80 -5.05
CA GLN A 262 -22.67 43.13 -4.93
C GLN A 262 -23.25 43.52 -6.29
#